data_AF-A0AAU8A1I6-F1
#
_entry.id   AF-A0AAU8A1I6-F1
#
_cell.length_a   1.000
_cell.length_b   1.000
_cell.length_c   1.000
_cell.angle_alpha   90.00
_cell.angle_beta   90.00
_cell.angle_gamma   90.00
#
_symmetry.space_group_name_H-M   'P 1'
#
loop_
_entity.id
_entity.type
_entity.pdbx_description
1 polymer ?
#
loop_
_entity_poly.entity_id
_entity_poly.type
_entity_poly.pdbx_seq_one_letter_code
_entity_poly.pdbx_strand_id
1 'polypeptide(L)'
;MLEKIAQTRHLSRAIGAVNRLVSERGESNAVSMAADVIFNYRKLNAEQRSKFFMALAEQFNINVEALTKATQSFSADPSARNYIRLQKISESPRQELLRRLNRAPGGTAAVVEMRRDLLSLLHKKPELAGLDYDMRHLLSSWFNPGFLKMHRVDWKSPAEVLEKIIAHEAVHAIDGWDDLRRRLQPDRRCFAFFHPQLPDEPLIFVEVALLPEIPVAIMPLVDKKSAPVEQTNQYKVAAFYSISNCESGLRGVSMGNFLIKRVAEQLHAEFPGLKTFVTLSPIPGLMEWITAGAHLGEGPSADKIKPAIRKARDEALELLKLSGTSWPEKLSKAWHPDACSKKEKEAFECLTAIYLACVTPNRDGNPVAKFHLGNGAKLHQINWAGDLSKNGLRQSAGLMVNYLYDLASVEENHEQFVHGEIIYSRSVGRLMNP
;
A
#
# COMPACT_ATOMS: atom_id res chain seq x y z
N MET A 1 -6.84 -17.15 -38.02
CA MET A 1 -7.92 -18.12 -37.72
C MET A 1 -7.47 -19.18 -36.72
N LEU A 2 -6.32 -19.83 -36.95
CA LEU A 2 -5.73 -20.83 -36.04
C LEU A 2 -5.41 -20.28 -34.64
N GLU A 3 -4.89 -19.05 -34.52
CA GLU A 3 -4.64 -18.42 -33.21
C GLU A 3 -5.93 -18.16 -32.42
N LYS A 4 -7.00 -17.67 -33.08
CA LYS A 4 -8.32 -17.48 -32.43
C LYS A 4 -8.91 -18.81 -31.95
N ILE A 5 -8.73 -19.90 -32.71
CA ILE A 5 -9.19 -21.24 -32.33
C ILE A 5 -8.38 -21.78 -31.14
N ALA A 6 -7.05 -21.62 -31.15
CA ALA A 6 -6.19 -21.98 -30.03
C ALA A 6 -6.52 -21.17 -28.76
N GLN A 7 -6.81 -19.87 -28.92
CA GLN A 7 -7.23 -18.99 -27.83
C GLN A 7 -8.57 -19.46 -27.22
N THR A 8 -9.61 -19.72 -28.00
CA THR A 8 -10.89 -20.21 -27.46
C THR A 8 -10.72 -21.54 -26.69
N ARG A 9 -9.81 -22.41 -27.15
CA ARG A 9 -9.51 -23.69 -26.51
C ARG A 9 -8.88 -23.55 -25.11
N HIS A 10 -8.01 -22.57 -24.89
CA HIS A 10 -7.36 -22.39 -23.58
C HIS A 10 -8.31 -21.86 -22.51
N LEU A 11 -9.17 -20.89 -22.86
CA LEU A 11 -10.17 -20.36 -21.92
C LEU A 11 -11.18 -21.44 -21.52
N SER A 12 -11.70 -22.20 -22.48
CA SER A 12 -12.63 -23.31 -22.19
C SER A 12 -11.98 -24.39 -21.32
N ARG A 13 -10.70 -24.72 -21.56
CA ARG A 13 -9.95 -25.64 -20.69
C ARG A 13 -9.76 -25.11 -19.27
N ALA A 14 -9.42 -23.84 -19.12
CA ALA A 14 -9.27 -23.21 -17.80
C ALA A 14 -10.59 -23.25 -17.01
N ILE A 15 -11.71 -22.83 -17.62
CA ILE A 15 -13.03 -22.86 -16.97
C ILE A 15 -13.47 -24.31 -16.69
N GLY A 16 -13.20 -25.24 -17.62
CA GLY A 16 -13.46 -26.67 -17.40
C GLY A 16 -12.66 -27.24 -16.23
N ALA A 17 -11.39 -26.85 -16.08
CA ALA A 17 -10.55 -27.24 -14.96
C ALA A 17 -11.07 -26.69 -13.63
N VAL A 18 -11.52 -25.43 -13.60
CA VAL A 18 -12.16 -24.83 -12.42
C VAL A 18 -13.39 -25.62 -12.00
N ASN A 19 -14.29 -25.93 -12.95
CA ASN A 19 -15.51 -26.70 -12.65
C ASN A 19 -15.19 -28.07 -12.05
N ARG A 20 -14.22 -28.79 -12.63
CA ARG A 20 -13.74 -30.07 -12.08
C ARG A 20 -13.19 -29.89 -10.67
N LEU A 21 -12.35 -28.88 -10.45
CA LEU A 21 -11.72 -28.66 -9.15
C LEU A 21 -12.74 -28.33 -8.06
N VAL A 22 -13.78 -27.55 -8.36
CA VAL A 22 -14.82 -27.17 -7.38
C VAL A 22 -15.79 -28.33 -7.11
N SER A 23 -16.09 -29.17 -8.11
CA SER A 23 -17.03 -30.29 -7.96
C SER A 23 -16.43 -31.53 -7.27
N GLU A 24 -15.09 -31.62 -7.21
CA GLU A 24 -14.39 -32.76 -6.61
C GLU A 24 -14.74 -32.94 -5.12
N ARG A 25 -14.92 -34.19 -4.69
CA ARG A 25 -15.24 -34.52 -3.29
C ARG A 25 -14.06 -35.18 -2.56
N GLY A 26 -13.08 -35.74 -3.29
CA GLY A 26 -11.90 -36.40 -2.72
C GLY A 26 -10.65 -35.52 -2.62
N GLU A 27 -9.78 -35.80 -1.66
CA GLU A 27 -8.51 -35.07 -1.48
C GLU A 27 -7.39 -35.56 -2.41
N SER A 28 -7.41 -36.83 -2.84
CA SER A 28 -6.29 -37.49 -3.53
C SER A 28 -5.96 -36.90 -4.91
N ASN A 29 -6.95 -36.32 -5.62
CA ASN A 29 -6.76 -35.73 -6.95
C ASN A 29 -6.77 -34.19 -6.94
N ALA A 30 -7.05 -33.54 -5.80
CA ALA A 30 -7.28 -32.10 -5.74
C ALA A 30 -6.02 -31.30 -6.12
N VAL A 31 -4.82 -31.80 -5.79
CA VAL A 31 -3.54 -31.13 -6.08
C VAL A 31 -3.26 -31.07 -7.58
N SER A 32 -3.44 -32.18 -8.31
CA SER A 32 -3.20 -32.22 -9.76
C SER A 32 -4.23 -31.39 -10.52
N MET A 33 -5.47 -31.36 -10.05
CA MET A 33 -6.54 -30.53 -10.61
C MET A 33 -6.28 -29.03 -10.39
N ALA A 34 -5.80 -28.65 -9.20
CA ALA A 34 -5.37 -27.28 -8.93
C ALA A 34 -4.18 -26.86 -9.82
N ALA A 35 -3.19 -27.74 -9.99
CA ALA A 35 -2.08 -27.50 -10.92
C ALA A 35 -2.57 -27.32 -12.37
N ASP A 36 -3.57 -28.10 -12.82
CA ASP A 36 -4.18 -27.97 -14.15
C ASP A 36 -4.87 -26.60 -14.32
N VAL A 37 -5.59 -26.10 -13.31
CA VAL A 37 -6.17 -24.75 -13.36
C VAL A 37 -5.07 -23.69 -13.51
N ILE A 38 -4.02 -23.74 -12.68
CA ILE A 38 -2.91 -22.77 -12.71
C ILE A 38 -2.20 -22.82 -14.07
N PHE A 39 -1.92 -24.02 -14.57
CA PHE A 39 -1.27 -24.22 -15.86
C PHE A 39 -2.08 -23.64 -17.02
N ASN A 40 -3.39 -23.89 -17.07
CA ASN A 40 -4.24 -23.34 -18.12
C ASN A 40 -4.42 -21.83 -17.99
N TYR A 41 -4.50 -21.30 -16.76
CA TYR A 41 -4.58 -19.86 -16.50
C TYR A 41 -3.35 -19.12 -17.04
N ARG A 42 -2.14 -19.62 -16.77
CA ARG A 42 -0.89 -18.98 -17.23
C ARG A 42 -0.75 -18.93 -18.76
N LYS A 43 -1.47 -19.77 -19.49
CA LYS A 43 -1.55 -19.75 -20.96
C LYS A 43 -2.53 -18.73 -21.53
N LEU A 44 -3.35 -18.10 -20.67
CA LEU A 44 -4.30 -17.08 -21.09
C LEU A 44 -3.57 -15.76 -21.36
N ASN A 45 -3.91 -15.11 -22.48
CA ASN A 45 -3.56 -13.73 -22.77
C ASN A 45 -4.47 -12.76 -21.97
N ALA A 46 -4.18 -11.45 -22.04
CA ALA A 46 -4.90 -10.44 -21.27
C ALA A 46 -6.43 -10.43 -21.52
N GLU A 47 -6.88 -10.58 -22.78
CA GLU A 47 -8.30 -10.63 -23.11
C GLU A 47 -8.99 -11.87 -22.51
N GLN A 48 -8.33 -13.02 -22.60
CA GLN A 48 -8.83 -14.27 -22.04
C GLN A 48 -8.83 -14.26 -20.51
N ARG A 49 -7.83 -13.66 -19.86
CA ARG A 49 -7.82 -13.47 -18.39
C ARG A 49 -9.01 -12.63 -17.95
N SER A 50 -9.35 -11.57 -18.68
CA SER A 50 -10.57 -10.80 -18.41
C SER A 50 -11.83 -11.66 -18.51
N LYS A 51 -11.98 -12.47 -19.57
CA LYS A 51 -13.13 -13.38 -19.72
C LYS A 51 -13.16 -14.47 -18.65
N PHE A 52 -12.00 -14.98 -18.23
CA PHE A 52 -11.86 -15.95 -17.15
C PHE A 52 -12.36 -15.37 -15.82
N PHE A 53 -11.95 -14.16 -15.46
CA PHE A 53 -12.42 -13.50 -14.24
C PHE A 53 -13.91 -13.19 -14.28
N MET A 54 -14.45 -12.77 -15.43
CA MET A 54 -15.90 -12.62 -15.59
C MET A 54 -16.65 -13.93 -15.36
N ALA A 55 -16.15 -15.04 -15.92
CA ALA A 55 -16.74 -16.36 -15.69
C ALA A 55 -16.70 -16.74 -14.19
N LEU A 56 -15.61 -16.44 -13.47
CA LEU A 56 -15.56 -16.65 -12.01
C LEU A 56 -16.55 -15.77 -11.23
N ALA A 57 -16.69 -14.50 -11.63
CA ALA A 57 -17.61 -13.57 -10.98
C ALA A 57 -19.08 -13.99 -11.17
N GLU A 58 -19.43 -14.45 -12.37
CA GLU A 58 -20.80 -14.79 -12.76
C GLU A 58 -21.18 -16.23 -12.38
N GLN A 59 -20.39 -17.23 -12.78
CA GLN A 59 -20.75 -18.65 -12.69
C GLN A 59 -20.49 -19.25 -11.30
N PHE A 60 -19.56 -18.66 -10.54
CA PHE A 60 -19.14 -19.15 -9.22
C PHE A 60 -19.61 -18.22 -8.10
N ASN A 61 -20.76 -17.57 -8.29
CA ASN A 61 -21.37 -16.71 -7.28
C ASN A 61 -22.29 -17.48 -6.32
N ILE A 62 -22.73 -16.81 -5.26
CA ILE A 62 -23.69 -17.36 -4.30
C ILE A 62 -25.00 -17.72 -5.01
N ASN A 63 -25.55 -18.90 -4.71
CA ASN A 63 -26.87 -19.28 -5.18
C ASN A 63 -27.96 -18.52 -4.39
N VAL A 64 -28.55 -17.50 -5.03
CA VAL A 64 -29.55 -16.60 -4.42
C VAL A 64 -30.78 -17.35 -3.90
N GLU A 65 -31.24 -18.38 -4.62
CA GLU A 65 -32.40 -19.17 -4.20
C GLU A 65 -32.09 -19.98 -2.92
N ALA A 66 -30.93 -20.65 -2.90
CA ALA A 66 -30.47 -21.40 -1.74
C ALA A 66 -30.25 -20.48 -0.53
N LEU A 67 -29.67 -19.30 -0.73
CA LEU A 67 -29.44 -18.30 0.32
C LEU A 67 -30.77 -17.82 0.90
N THR A 68 -31.74 -17.49 0.05
CA THR A 68 -33.07 -17.02 0.48
C THR A 68 -33.76 -18.05 1.38
N LYS A 69 -33.75 -19.33 0.99
CA LYS A 69 -34.32 -20.43 1.80
C LYS A 69 -33.59 -20.60 3.13
N ALA A 70 -32.26 -20.47 3.13
CA ALA A 70 -31.47 -20.58 4.35
C ALA A 70 -31.74 -19.43 5.32
N THR A 71 -31.85 -18.19 4.81
CA THR A 71 -32.22 -17.01 5.59
C THR A 71 -33.61 -17.16 6.18
N GLN A 72 -34.61 -17.57 5.40
CA GLN A 72 -35.97 -17.81 5.91
C GLN A 72 -35.99 -18.86 7.03
N SER A 73 -35.23 -19.95 6.87
CA SER A 73 -35.12 -21.00 7.89
C SER A 73 -34.48 -20.48 9.18
N PHE A 74 -33.42 -19.68 9.07
CA PHE A 74 -32.73 -19.08 10.22
C PHE A 74 -33.59 -18.02 10.93
N SER A 75 -34.33 -17.20 10.18
CA SER A 75 -35.27 -16.23 10.76
C SER A 75 -36.42 -16.89 11.51
N ALA A 76 -36.89 -18.05 11.03
CA ALA A 76 -37.94 -18.82 11.70
C ALA A 76 -37.43 -19.57 12.93
N ASP A 77 -36.21 -20.12 12.87
CA ASP A 77 -35.54 -20.83 13.95
C ASP A 77 -34.04 -20.49 13.96
N PRO A 78 -33.56 -19.60 14.85
CA PRO A 78 -32.17 -19.19 14.92
C PRO A 78 -31.28 -20.23 15.64
N SER A 79 -31.54 -21.51 15.42
CA SER A 79 -30.74 -22.61 15.97
C SER A 79 -29.34 -22.67 15.34
N ALA A 80 -28.40 -23.28 16.07
CA ALA A 80 -27.03 -23.49 15.59
C ALA A 80 -26.99 -24.22 14.23
N ARG A 81 -27.93 -25.15 13.99
CA ARG A 81 -28.04 -25.88 12.72
C ARG A 81 -28.36 -24.93 11.55
N ASN A 82 -29.33 -24.04 11.72
CA ASN A 82 -29.72 -23.10 10.68
C ASN A 82 -28.68 -22.00 10.49
N TYR A 83 -28.03 -21.54 11.56
CA TYR A 83 -26.87 -20.64 11.49
C TYR A 83 -25.74 -21.24 10.63
N ILE A 84 -25.31 -22.48 10.92
CA ILE A 84 -24.25 -23.16 10.15
C ILE A 84 -24.65 -23.32 8.68
N ARG A 85 -25.92 -23.66 8.41
CA ARG A 85 -26.42 -23.78 7.04
C ARG A 85 -26.38 -22.44 6.30
N LEU A 86 -26.81 -21.36 6.93
CA LEU A 86 -26.78 -20.02 6.38
C LEU A 86 -25.34 -19.60 6.04
N GLN A 87 -24.41 -19.77 7.00
CA GLN A 87 -22.99 -19.47 6.81
C GLN A 87 -22.40 -20.22 5.60
N LYS A 88 -22.62 -21.53 5.51
CA LYS A 88 -22.12 -22.35 4.40
C LYS A 88 -22.67 -21.92 3.03
N ILE A 89 -23.93 -21.48 2.97
CA ILE A 89 -24.57 -21.07 1.71
C ILE A 89 -24.20 -19.64 1.34
N SER A 90 -23.91 -18.77 2.32
CA SER A 90 -23.47 -17.39 2.08
C SER A 90 -22.06 -17.28 1.53
N GLU A 91 -21.27 -18.35 1.61
CA GLU A 91 -19.93 -18.38 1.05
C GLU A 91 -19.97 -18.62 -0.48
N SER A 92 -19.24 -17.80 -1.24
CA SER A 92 -19.17 -17.97 -2.68
C SER A 92 -18.33 -19.21 -3.06
N PRO A 93 -18.71 -19.98 -4.10
CA PRO A 93 -17.87 -21.05 -4.64
C PRO A 93 -16.46 -20.60 -5.05
N ARG A 94 -16.26 -19.30 -5.31
CA ARG A 94 -14.92 -18.70 -5.54
C ARG A 94 -13.99 -18.89 -4.36
N GLN A 95 -14.46 -18.76 -3.12
CA GLN A 95 -13.58 -18.92 -1.96
C GLN A 95 -13.07 -20.36 -1.85
N GLU A 96 -13.94 -21.34 -2.05
CA GLU A 96 -13.54 -22.75 -2.05
C GLU A 96 -12.58 -23.08 -3.21
N LEU A 97 -12.83 -22.53 -4.40
CA LEU A 97 -11.89 -22.62 -5.52
C LEU A 97 -10.49 -22.13 -5.11
N LEU A 98 -10.40 -20.93 -4.53
CA LEU A 98 -9.13 -20.32 -4.14
C LEU A 98 -8.41 -21.14 -3.06
N ARG A 99 -9.14 -21.66 -2.06
CA ARG A 99 -8.55 -22.57 -1.05
C ARG A 99 -8.00 -23.85 -1.68
N ARG A 100 -8.70 -24.42 -2.66
CA ARG A 100 -8.23 -25.62 -3.37
C ARG A 100 -7.01 -25.34 -4.23
N LEU A 101 -6.96 -24.20 -4.92
CA LEU A 101 -5.77 -23.75 -5.64
C LEU A 101 -4.57 -23.65 -4.70
N ASN A 102 -4.78 -23.13 -3.50
CA ASN A 102 -3.74 -22.97 -2.48
C ASN A 102 -3.12 -24.29 -1.98
N ARG A 103 -3.76 -25.45 -2.25
CA ARG A 103 -3.21 -26.77 -1.89
C ARG A 103 -2.13 -27.26 -2.85
N ALA A 104 -2.07 -26.71 -4.07
CA ALA A 104 -1.05 -27.09 -5.03
C ALA A 104 0.31 -26.45 -4.69
N PRO A 105 1.44 -27.11 -5.02
CA PRO A 105 2.75 -26.47 -5.01
C PRO A 105 2.73 -25.18 -5.83
N GLY A 106 3.16 -24.05 -5.23
CA GLY A 106 3.10 -22.74 -5.86
C GLY A 106 1.68 -22.15 -6.00
N GLY A 107 0.68 -22.75 -5.36
CA GLY A 107 -0.72 -22.33 -5.40
C GLY A 107 -0.92 -20.92 -4.86
N THR A 108 -0.32 -20.60 -3.70
CA THR A 108 -0.40 -19.26 -3.11
C THR A 108 0.14 -18.19 -4.05
N ALA A 109 1.32 -18.43 -4.64
CA ALA A 109 1.92 -17.54 -5.62
C ALA A 109 1.03 -17.36 -6.85
N ALA A 110 0.39 -18.42 -7.35
CA ALA A 110 -0.55 -18.33 -8.47
C ALA A 110 -1.81 -17.51 -8.12
N VAL A 111 -2.34 -17.62 -6.90
CA VAL A 111 -3.49 -16.80 -6.47
C VAL A 111 -3.10 -15.32 -6.38
N VAL A 112 -1.90 -15.03 -5.87
CA VAL A 112 -1.36 -13.67 -5.80
C VAL A 112 -1.14 -13.10 -7.22
N GLU A 113 -0.58 -13.90 -8.13
CA GLU A 113 -0.44 -13.58 -9.57
C GLU A 113 -1.81 -13.28 -10.20
N MET A 114 -2.80 -14.14 -9.99
CA MET A 114 -4.17 -13.92 -10.47
C MET A 114 -4.77 -12.63 -9.92
N ARG A 115 -4.56 -12.33 -8.63
CA ARG A 115 -5.10 -11.11 -8.04
C ARG A 115 -4.43 -9.88 -8.62
N ARG A 116 -3.12 -9.92 -8.87
CA ARG A 116 -2.38 -8.85 -9.54
C ARG A 116 -3.01 -8.48 -10.88
N ASP A 117 -3.28 -9.50 -11.70
CA ASP A 117 -3.94 -9.34 -12.99
C ASP A 117 -5.37 -8.78 -12.84
N LEU A 118 -6.13 -9.28 -11.86
CA LEU A 118 -7.47 -8.80 -11.54
C LEU A 118 -7.49 -7.30 -11.17
N LEU A 119 -6.56 -6.87 -10.32
CA LEU A 119 -6.45 -5.48 -9.86
C LEU A 119 -6.22 -4.50 -11.03
N SER A 120 -5.53 -4.94 -12.08
CA SER A 120 -5.32 -4.15 -13.30
C SER A 120 -6.62 -3.89 -14.09
N LEU A 121 -7.64 -4.74 -13.91
CA LEU A 121 -8.90 -4.69 -14.64
C LEU A 121 -10.02 -3.98 -13.87
N LEU A 122 -9.95 -3.90 -12.53
CA LEU A 122 -11.04 -3.40 -11.67
C LEU A 122 -11.57 -2.02 -12.06
N HIS A 123 -10.69 -1.09 -12.45
CA HIS A 123 -11.09 0.26 -12.85
C HIS A 123 -11.98 0.29 -14.12
N LYS A 124 -11.82 -0.69 -15.02
CA LYS A 124 -12.63 -0.84 -16.24
C LYS A 124 -13.84 -1.75 -16.04
N LYS A 125 -13.81 -2.59 -15.00
CA LYS A 125 -14.77 -3.67 -14.74
C LYS A 125 -15.11 -3.74 -13.25
N PRO A 126 -15.91 -2.78 -12.73
CA PRO A 126 -16.27 -2.73 -11.31
C PRO A 126 -17.05 -3.96 -10.84
N GLU A 127 -17.71 -4.68 -11.74
CA GLU A 127 -18.41 -5.95 -11.46
C GLU A 127 -17.49 -7.05 -10.91
N LEU A 128 -16.18 -6.95 -11.14
CA LEU A 128 -15.18 -7.87 -10.60
C LEU A 128 -14.84 -7.62 -9.12
N ALA A 129 -15.36 -6.55 -8.51
CA ALA A 129 -15.08 -6.20 -7.12
C ALA A 129 -15.47 -7.31 -6.12
N GLY A 130 -16.52 -8.08 -6.42
CA GLY A 130 -16.92 -9.23 -5.60
C GLY A 130 -15.85 -10.34 -5.57
N LEU A 131 -15.19 -10.60 -6.70
CA LEU A 131 -14.10 -11.56 -6.77
C LEU A 131 -12.85 -11.04 -6.04
N ASP A 132 -12.48 -9.76 -6.20
CA ASP A 132 -11.36 -9.18 -5.43
C ASP A 132 -11.62 -9.21 -3.93
N TYR A 133 -12.86 -8.97 -3.49
CA TYR A 133 -13.24 -9.09 -2.09
C TYR A 133 -12.96 -10.49 -1.54
N ASP A 134 -13.39 -11.54 -2.25
CA ASP A 134 -13.15 -12.94 -1.87
C ASP A 134 -11.65 -13.28 -1.83
N MET A 135 -10.88 -12.84 -2.84
CA MET A 135 -9.43 -13.04 -2.88
C MET A 135 -8.72 -12.32 -1.73
N ARG A 136 -9.07 -11.06 -1.48
CA ARG A 136 -8.49 -10.27 -0.38
C ARG A 136 -8.83 -10.86 0.98
N HIS A 137 -10.05 -11.36 1.17
CA HIS A 137 -10.48 -12.02 2.40
C HIS A 137 -9.57 -13.22 2.73
N LEU A 138 -9.38 -14.12 1.76
CA LEU A 138 -8.53 -15.29 1.94
C LEU A 138 -7.05 -14.94 2.09
N LEU A 139 -6.52 -14.03 1.26
CA LEU A 139 -5.13 -13.59 1.38
C LEU A 139 -4.85 -12.91 2.72
N SER A 140 -5.81 -12.18 3.31
CA SER A 140 -5.66 -11.62 4.66
C SER A 140 -5.57 -12.69 5.74
N SER A 141 -6.20 -13.85 5.54
CA SER A 141 -6.05 -14.99 6.44
C SER A 141 -4.74 -15.75 6.21
N TRP A 142 -4.33 -15.92 4.95
CA TRP A 142 -3.13 -16.69 4.60
C TRP A 142 -1.84 -15.95 4.92
N PHE A 143 -1.82 -14.62 4.77
CA PHE A 143 -0.68 -13.75 5.08
C PHE A 143 -0.83 -13.15 6.48
N ASN A 144 -0.90 -14.03 7.48
CA ASN A 144 -1.02 -13.60 8.87
C ASN A 144 0.27 -12.87 9.30
N PRO A 145 0.17 -11.63 9.81
CA PRO A 145 1.33 -10.85 10.28
C PRO A 145 2.19 -11.55 11.34
N GLY A 146 1.63 -12.48 12.11
CA GLY A 146 2.34 -13.26 13.11
C GLY A 146 3.42 -14.19 12.53
N PHE A 147 3.34 -14.54 11.24
CA PHE A 147 4.35 -15.36 10.56
C PHE A 147 5.34 -14.54 9.75
N LEU A 148 5.17 -13.22 9.70
CA LEU A 148 6.06 -12.33 8.97
C LEU A 148 7.41 -12.25 9.69
N LYS A 149 8.47 -12.66 9.00
CA LYS A 149 9.84 -12.65 9.50
C LYS A 149 10.59 -11.45 8.94
N MET A 150 11.21 -10.69 9.83
CA MET A 150 12.08 -9.59 9.45
C MET A 150 13.51 -10.10 9.26
N HIS A 151 14.12 -9.76 8.13
CA HIS A 151 15.50 -10.09 7.79
C HIS A 151 16.27 -8.81 7.49
N ARG A 152 17.50 -8.70 7.99
CA ARG A 152 18.43 -7.65 7.57
C ARG A 152 18.91 -7.96 6.16
N VAL A 153 18.88 -6.94 5.30
CA VAL A 153 19.46 -6.99 3.95
C VAL A 153 20.72 -6.13 3.95
N ASP A 154 21.80 -6.71 3.45
CA ASP A 154 23.10 -6.06 3.28
C ASP A 154 23.82 -6.60 2.04
N TRP A 155 25.04 -6.11 1.78
CA TRP A 155 25.81 -6.51 0.60
C TRP A 155 26.23 -7.99 0.57
N LYS A 156 26.05 -8.74 1.68
CA LYS A 156 26.30 -10.18 1.75
C LYS A 156 25.04 -11.01 1.50
N SER A 157 23.88 -10.37 1.36
CA SER A 157 22.62 -11.04 1.07
C SER A 157 22.64 -11.67 -0.33
N PRO A 158 21.87 -12.75 -0.58
CA PRO A 158 21.82 -13.40 -1.88
C PRO A 158 21.47 -12.42 -3.01
N ALA A 159 22.15 -12.55 -4.16
CA ALA A 159 21.97 -11.65 -5.30
C ALA A 159 20.51 -11.60 -5.78
N GLU A 160 19.80 -12.73 -5.76
CA GLU A 160 18.37 -12.79 -6.11
C GLU A 160 17.51 -11.87 -5.25
N VAL A 161 17.77 -11.78 -3.94
CA VAL A 161 17.04 -10.88 -3.04
C VAL A 161 17.37 -9.42 -3.38
N LEU A 162 18.63 -9.12 -3.68
CA LEU A 162 19.09 -7.79 -4.06
C LEU A 162 18.47 -7.34 -5.39
N GLU A 163 18.41 -8.24 -6.39
CA GLU A 163 17.75 -7.98 -7.68
C GLU A 163 16.27 -7.69 -7.50
N LYS A 164 15.56 -8.43 -6.64
CA LYS A 164 14.17 -8.15 -6.32
C LYS A 164 13.99 -6.78 -5.67
N ILE A 165 14.89 -6.37 -4.78
CA ILE A 165 14.82 -5.02 -4.19
C ILE A 165 14.99 -3.93 -5.25
N ILE A 166 15.95 -4.09 -6.19
CA ILE A 166 16.12 -3.17 -7.31
C ILE A 166 14.84 -3.11 -8.16
N ALA A 167 14.25 -4.26 -8.48
CA ALA A 167 13.07 -4.36 -9.33
C ALA A 167 11.79 -3.80 -8.68
N HIS A 168 11.70 -3.85 -7.35
CA HIS A 168 10.48 -3.54 -6.59
C HIS A 168 10.52 -2.20 -5.84
N GLU A 169 11.59 -1.42 -5.97
CA GLU A 169 11.66 -0.10 -5.34
C GLU A 169 10.68 0.90 -5.98
N ALA A 170 9.69 1.32 -5.19
CA ALA A 170 8.53 2.07 -5.66
C ALA A 170 8.56 3.55 -5.27
N VAL A 171 9.40 3.97 -4.32
CA VAL A 171 9.47 5.34 -3.81
C VAL A 171 10.54 6.13 -4.55
N HIS A 172 11.76 5.59 -4.58
CA HIS A 172 12.94 6.20 -5.19
C HIS A 172 13.69 5.14 -6.00
N ALA A 173 13.39 5.05 -7.31
CA ALA A 173 13.94 4.05 -8.20
C ALA A 173 15.46 3.83 -8.03
N ILE A 174 15.87 2.56 -7.93
CA ILE A 174 17.28 2.18 -7.77
C ILE A 174 17.92 2.06 -9.15
N ASP A 175 18.87 2.94 -9.45
CA ASP A 175 19.59 2.96 -10.72
C ASP A 175 20.81 2.01 -10.67
N GLY A 176 20.50 0.71 -10.74
CA GLY A 176 21.47 -0.38 -10.82
C GLY A 176 22.19 -0.70 -9.50
N TRP A 177 23.22 -1.55 -9.60
CA TRP A 177 23.93 -2.11 -8.44
C TRP A 177 24.71 -1.08 -7.62
N ASP A 178 25.25 -0.05 -8.26
CA ASP A 178 25.99 1.00 -7.54
C ASP A 178 25.08 1.86 -6.67
N ASP A 179 23.83 2.11 -7.11
CA ASP A 179 22.82 2.78 -6.28
C ASP A 179 22.41 1.89 -5.09
N LEU A 180 22.16 0.61 -5.35
CA LEU A 180 21.87 -0.33 -4.26
C LEU A 180 23.01 -0.38 -3.24
N ARG A 181 24.26 -0.40 -3.70
CA ARG A 181 25.44 -0.40 -2.82
C ARG A 181 25.51 0.85 -1.95
N ARG A 182 25.09 2.02 -2.45
CA ARG A 182 24.98 3.26 -1.68
C ARG A 182 23.94 3.14 -0.56
N ARG A 183 22.82 2.47 -0.83
CA ARG A 183 21.70 2.23 0.10
C ARG A 183 21.98 1.13 1.13
N LEU A 184 23.10 0.42 0.98
CA LEU A 184 23.57 -0.62 1.90
C LEU A 184 24.90 -0.27 2.59
N GLN A 185 25.32 1.01 2.53
CA GLN A 185 26.50 1.52 3.23
C GLN A 185 26.36 1.45 4.76
N PRO A 186 27.44 1.64 5.55
CA PRO A 186 27.41 1.54 7.01
C PRO A 186 26.40 2.46 7.71
N ASP A 187 26.16 3.65 7.15
CA ASP A 187 25.16 4.64 7.60
C ASP A 187 23.74 4.35 7.05
N ARG A 188 23.54 3.16 6.49
CA ARG A 188 22.26 2.69 5.97
C ARG A 188 21.90 1.35 6.59
N ARG A 189 20.60 1.10 6.72
CA ARG A 189 20.05 -0.21 7.05
C ARG A 189 18.91 -0.51 6.10
N CYS A 190 18.85 -1.75 5.63
CA CYS A 190 17.74 -2.26 4.86
C CYS A 190 17.20 -3.51 5.55
N PHE A 191 15.88 -3.59 5.66
CA PHE A 191 15.18 -4.74 6.21
C PHE A 191 14.13 -5.21 5.21
N ALA A 192 14.02 -6.52 5.04
CA ALA A 192 12.99 -7.15 4.22
C ALA A 192 12.15 -8.09 5.08
N PHE A 193 10.84 -8.11 4.81
CA PHE A 193 9.87 -8.94 5.49
C PHE A 193 9.43 -10.08 4.58
N PHE A 194 9.61 -11.31 5.06
CA PHE A 194 9.29 -12.53 4.33
C PHE A 194 8.15 -13.26 5.01
N HIS A 195 7.32 -13.92 4.22
CA HIS A 195 6.25 -14.77 4.72
C HIS A 195 6.45 -16.21 4.24
N PRO A 196 6.23 -17.24 5.07
CA PRO A 196 6.44 -18.64 4.67
C PRO A 196 5.65 -19.09 3.44
N GLN A 197 4.55 -18.39 3.11
CA GLN A 197 3.73 -18.67 1.91
C GLN A 197 4.39 -18.19 0.60
N LEU A 198 5.35 -17.28 0.69
CA LEU A 198 6.16 -16.78 -0.42
C LEU A 198 7.61 -16.63 0.08
N PRO A 199 8.31 -17.76 0.31
CA PRO A 199 9.58 -17.76 1.06
C PRO A 199 10.69 -16.99 0.35
N ASP A 200 10.68 -17.00 -0.98
CA ASP A 200 11.71 -16.36 -1.80
C ASP A 200 11.34 -14.91 -2.17
N GLU A 201 10.16 -14.44 -1.77
CA GLU A 201 9.66 -13.12 -2.14
C GLU A 201 9.68 -12.16 -0.93
N PRO A 202 10.48 -11.08 -0.97
CA PRO A 202 10.35 -10.03 0.02
C PRO A 202 8.97 -9.37 -0.19
N LEU A 203 8.12 -9.34 0.83
CA LEU A 203 6.79 -8.73 0.70
C LEU A 203 6.85 -7.22 0.92
N ILE A 204 7.67 -6.81 1.88
CA ILE A 204 7.90 -5.41 2.22
C ILE A 204 9.40 -5.27 2.44
N PHE A 205 9.98 -4.18 1.97
CA PHE A 205 11.28 -3.76 2.49
C PHE A 205 11.26 -2.31 2.95
N VAL A 206 12.20 -2.02 3.83
CA VAL A 206 12.32 -0.77 4.57
C VAL A 206 13.76 -0.32 4.48
N GLU A 207 13.99 0.85 3.88
CA GLU A 207 15.29 1.50 3.82
C GLU A 207 15.39 2.61 4.86
N VAL A 208 16.50 2.63 5.59
CA VAL A 208 16.74 3.54 6.71
C VAL A 208 18.10 4.21 6.56
N ALA A 209 18.14 5.52 6.73
CA ALA A 209 19.37 6.30 6.86
C ALA A 209 19.64 6.63 8.33
N LEU A 210 20.88 6.44 8.76
CA LEU A 210 21.36 6.76 10.11
C LEU A 210 22.07 8.12 10.06
N LEU A 211 21.50 9.12 10.73
CA LEU A 211 21.85 10.53 10.52
C LEU A 211 22.05 11.26 11.86
N PRO A 212 22.80 12.38 11.86
CA PRO A 212 22.90 13.27 13.02
C PRO A 212 21.62 14.08 13.26
N GLU A 213 20.85 14.37 12.22
CA GLU A 213 19.68 15.26 12.25
C GLU A 213 18.53 14.73 11.39
N ILE A 214 17.33 15.27 11.61
CA ILE A 214 16.12 14.91 10.85
C ILE A 214 16.27 15.40 9.40
N PRO A 215 16.18 14.53 8.39
CA PRO A 215 16.31 14.95 7.00
C PRO A 215 15.02 15.62 6.52
N VAL A 216 15.20 16.66 5.70
CA VAL A 216 14.11 17.41 5.07
C VAL A 216 14.03 17.19 3.55
N ALA A 217 15.05 16.58 2.95
CA ALA A 217 15.11 16.32 1.51
C ALA A 217 15.70 14.96 1.21
N ILE A 218 15.23 14.33 0.13
CA ILE A 218 15.61 12.95 -0.23
C ILE A 218 16.95 12.88 -0.94
N MET A 219 17.28 13.87 -1.78
CA MET A 219 18.46 13.82 -2.65
C MET A 219 19.77 13.51 -1.89
N PRO A 220 20.07 14.12 -0.73
CA PRO A 220 21.27 13.78 0.05
C PRO A 220 21.30 12.33 0.56
N LEU A 221 20.14 11.68 0.67
CA LEU A 221 20.05 10.30 1.17
C LEU A 221 20.34 9.27 0.08
N VAL A 222 19.94 9.56 -1.17
CA VAL A 222 20.01 8.65 -2.32
C VAL A 222 21.16 8.96 -3.29
N ASP A 223 21.76 10.15 -3.22
CA ASP A 223 22.89 10.50 -4.09
C ASP A 223 24.11 9.58 -3.82
N LYS A 224 24.54 8.89 -4.89
CA LYS A 224 25.72 8.01 -4.94
C LYS A 224 27.00 8.72 -4.50
N LYS A 225 27.08 10.05 -4.67
CA LYS A 225 28.24 10.88 -4.30
C LYS A 225 28.25 11.35 -2.85
N SER A 226 27.15 11.15 -2.12
CA SER A 226 27.05 11.60 -0.73
C SER A 226 27.95 10.76 0.17
N ALA A 227 28.79 11.42 0.95
CA ALA A 227 29.68 10.78 1.91
C ALA A 227 28.87 10.06 3.00
N PRO A 228 29.20 8.79 3.34
CA PRO A 228 28.58 8.10 4.46
C PRO A 228 28.90 8.79 5.79
N VAL A 229 27.96 8.73 6.73
CA VAL A 229 28.26 9.07 8.13
C VAL A 229 29.08 7.93 8.76
N GLU A 230 30.39 8.11 8.85
CA GLU A 230 31.33 7.04 9.25
C GLU A 230 31.25 6.70 10.74
N GLN A 231 31.00 7.69 11.60
CA GLN A 231 31.08 7.51 13.05
C GLN A 231 29.71 7.18 13.64
N THR A 232 29.60 5.99 14.24
CA THR A 232 28.34 5.50 14.82
C THR A 232 27.82 6.36 15.98
N ASN A 233 28.70 7.07 16.70
CA ASN A 233 28.31 7.99 17.77
C ASN A 233 27.52 9.22 17.26
N GLN A 234 27.60 9.52 15.96
CA GLN A 234 26.84 10.58 15.30
C GLN A 234 25.43 10.14 14.93
N TYR A 235 25.09 8.85 14.99
CA TYR A 235 23.75 8.36 14.71
C TYR A 235 22.79 8.79 15.82
N LYS A 236 21.99 9.82 15.57
CA LYS A 236 20.94 10.32 16.48
C LYS A 236 19.54 10.06 15.94
N VAL A 237 19.40 10.00 14.62
CA VAL A 237 18.14 9.83 13.90
C VAL A 237 18.21 8.59 13.02
N ALA A 238 17.18 7.75 13.08
CA ALA A 238 16.89 6.74 12.08
C ALA A 238 15.77 7.26 11.17
N ALA A 239 16.12 7.56 9.93
CA ALA A 239 15.22 8.12 8.93
C ALA A 239 14.76 7.04 7.94
N PHE A 240 13.50 6.60 8.06
CA PHE A 240 12.83 5.69 7.14
C PHE A 240 12.45 6.42 5.85
N TYR A 241 13.28 6.31 4.81
CA TYR A 241 13.12 7.11 3.59
C TYR A 241 12.52 6.32 2.42
N SER A 242 12.49 4.99 2.49
CA SER A 242 11.71 4.16 1.57
C SER A 242 11.06 2.98 2.29
N ILE A 243 9.78 2.76 2.00
CA ILE A 243 9.03 1.58 2.42
C ILE A 243 8.24 1.12 1.20
N SER A 244 8.62 -0.02 0.65
CA SER A 244 8.09 -0.54 -0.60
C SER A 244 7.38 -1.86 -0.37
N ASN A 245 6.17 -2.01 -0.94
CA ASN A 245 5.49 -3.30 -1.04
C ASN A 245 5.84 -3.91 -2.40
N CYS A 246 6.52 -5.06 -2.37
CA CYS A 246 7.02 -5.69 -3.60
C CYS A 246 5.92 -6.48 -4.32
N GLU A 247 4.88 -6.89 -3.60
CA GLU A 247 3.84 -7.76 -4.16
C GLU A 247 2.52 -7.01 -4.33
N SER A 248 2.34 -6.45 -5.53
CA SER A 248 1.12 -5.73 -5.91
C SER A 248 -0.15 -6.60 -5.83
N GLY A 249 -0.05 -7.93 -5.96
CA GLY A 249 -1.16 -8.86 -5.72
C GLY A 249 -1.63 -8.89 -4.27
N LEU A 250 -0.83 -8.40 -3.32
CA LEU A 250 -1.17 -8.26 -1.89
C LEU A 250 -1.62 -6.84 -1.52
N ARG A 251 -1.88 -5.96 -2.51
CA ARG A 251 -2.41 -4.61 -2.24
C ARG A 251 -3.68 -4.67 -1.38
N GLY A 252 -3.69 -3.95 -0.27
CA GLY A 252 -4.83 -3.91 0.68
C GLY A 252 -4.94 -5.13 1.60
N VAL A 253 -3.97 -6.05 1.59
CA VAL A 253 -3.78 -7.08 2.62
C VAL A 253 -2.91 -6.47 3.71
N SER A 254 -3.42 -6.41 4.94
CA SER A 254 -2.65 -5.87 6.06
C SER A 254 -1.55 -6.87 6.46
N MET A 255 -0.31 -6.39 6.51
CA MET A 255 0.84 -7.14 7.00
C MET A 255 1.12 -6.87 8.50
N GLY A 256 0.09 -6.39 9.19
CA GLY A 256 0.14 -6.01 10.60
C GLY A 256 0.45 -4.54 10.79
N ASN A 257 0.00 -4.02 11.92
CA ASN A 257 0.42 -2.72 12.41
C ASN A 257 1.76 -2.90 13.15
N PHE A 258 2.56 -1.84 13.25
CA PHE A 258 3.82 -1.80 13.98
C PHE A 258 5.02 -2.46 13.29
N LEU A 259 5.00 -2.62 11.97
CA LEU A 259 6.19 -3.03 11.19
C LEU A 259 7.38 -2.11 11.47
N ILE A 260 7.11 -0.80 11.51
CA ILE A 260 8.14 0.21 11.77
C ILE A 260 8.62 0.18 13.21
N LYS A 261 7.76 -0.15 14.17
CA LYS A 261 8.14 -0.34 15.58
C LYS A 261 9.19 -1.46 15.71
N ARG A 262 8.97 -2.60 15.06
CA ARG A 262 9.93 -3.72 15.06
C ARG A 262 11.29 -3.34 14.49
N VAL A 263 11.31 -2.59 13.38
CA VAL A 263 12.56 -2.10 12.78
C VAL A 263 13.24 -1.10 13.72
N ALA A 264 12.48 -0.17 14.31
CA ALA A 264 13.01 0.83 15.22
C ALA A 264 13.60 0.20 16.51
N GLU A 265 12.94 -0.80 17.09
CA GLU A 265 13.43 -1.56 18.24
C GLU A 265 14.75 -2.28 17.92
N GLN A 266 14.82 -2.95 16.76
CA GLN A 266 16.06 -3.60 16.29
C GLN A 266 17.20 -2.58 16.09
N LEU A 267 16.90 -1.41 15.52
CA LEU A 267 17.87 -0.34 15.33
C LEU A 267 18.32 0.26 16.65
N HIS A 268 17.41 0.44 17.61
CA HIS A 268 17.75 0.95 18.94
C HIS A 268 18.64 -0.04 19.71
N ALA A 269 18.38 -1.33 19.58
CA ALA A 269 19.23 -2.38 20.16
C ALA A 269 20.63 -2.41 19.52
N GLU A 270 20.74 -2.23 18.20
CA GLU A 270 22.03 -2.14 17.49
C GLU A 270 22.76 -0.82 17.81
N PHE A 271 22.02 0.28 17.94
CA PHE A 271 22.54 1.63 18.14
C PHE A 271 21.80 2.37 19.27
N PRO A 272 22.19 2.17 20.53
CA PRO A 272 21.55 2.82 21.68
C PRO A 272 21.61 4.37 21.66
N GLY A 273 22.50 4.95 20.84
CA GLY A 273 22.61 6.39 20.63
C GLY A 273 21.48 7.01 19.81
N LEU A 274 20.68 6.21 19.12
CA LEU A 274 19.50 6.65 18.37
C LEU A 274 18.41 7.13 19.32
N LYS A 275 17.96 8.38 19.12
CA LYS A 275 16.94 9.03 19.94
C LYS A 275 15.65 9.29 19.19
N THR A 276 15.73 9.42 17.86
CA THR A 276 14.61 9.83 17.03
C THR A 276 14.40 8.84 15.89
N PHE A 277 13.16 8.39 15.72
CA PHE A 277 12.74 7.53 14.63
C PHE A 277 11.75 8.30 13.77
N VAL A 278 12.15 8.70 12.56
CA VAL A 278 11.32 9.53 11.68
C VAL A 278 11.25 8.93 10.30
N THR A 279 10.22 9.22 9.54
CA THR A 279 10.20 8.93 8.11
C THR A 279 10.61 10.15 7.31
N LEU A 280 10.96 9.97 6.04
CA LEU A 280 10.89 11.02 5.04
C LEU A 280 10.03 10.48 3.89
N SER A 281 8.73 10.81 3.95
CA SER A 281 7.70 10.14 3.14
C SER A 281 7.19 11.05 2.01
N PRO A 282 6.84 10.46 0.84
CA PRO A 282 6.16 11.20 -0.22
C PRO A 282 4.69 11.49 0.14
N ILE A 283 4.06 12.39 -0.62
CA ILE A 283 2.65 12.77 -0.43
C ILE A 283 1.85 12.54 -1.73
N PRO A 284 1.71 11.27 -2.18
CA PRO A 284 1.04 10.98 -3.44
C PRO A 284 -0.43 11.44 -3.43
N GLY A 285 -0.88 12.03 -4.53
CA GLY A 285 -2.26 12.51 -4.67
C GLY A 285 -2.53 13.91 -4.10
N LEU A 286 -1.53 14.57 -3.49
CA LEU A 286 -1.70 15.95 -2.98
C LEU A 286 -2.13 16.90 -4.10
N MET A 287 -1.41 16.92 -5.22
CA MET A 287 -1.74 17.84 -6.31
C MET A 287 -3.06 17.48 -7.01
N GLU A 288 -3.42 16.21 -7.06
CA GLU A 288 -4.73 15.76 -7.55
C GLU A 288 -5.84 16.32 -6.62
N TRP A 289 -5.66 16.22 -5.31
CA TRP A 289 -6.60 16.75 -4.33
C TRP A 289 -6.70 18.29 -4.39
N ILE A 290 -5.57 19.01 -4.47
CA ILE A 290 -5.57 20.48 -4.59
C ILE A 290 -6.27 20.92 -5.88
N THR A 291 -5.93 20.31 -7.02
CA THR A 291 -6.51 20.67 -8.33
C THR A 291 -7.99 20.27 -8.45
N ALA A 292 -8.43 19.25 -7.72
CA ALA A 292 -9.84 18.92 -7.56
C ALA A 292 -10.59 19.87 -6.62
N GLY A 293 -9.99 20.95 -6.12
CA GLY A 293 -10.66 21.94 -5.28
C GLY A 293 -10.53 21.67 -3.77
N ALA A 294 -9.56 20.85 -3.35
CA ALA A 294 -9.23 20.61 -1.96
C ALA A 294 -10.44 20.27 -1.08
N HIS A 295 -11.28 19.36 -1.58
CA HIS A 295 -12.49 18.94 -0.89
C HIS A 295 -12.14 18.28 0.45
N LEU A 296 -12.78 18.75 1.52
CA LEU A 296 -12.56 18.23 2.88
C LEU A 296 -13.30 16.91 3.16
N GLY A 297 -14.04 16.42 2.17
CA GLY A 297 -14.93 15.27 2.30
C GLY A 297 -16.28 15.62 2.94
N GLU A 298 -17.11 14.60 3.13
CA GLU A 298 -18.44 14.68 3.75
C GLU A 298 -18.51 13.77 4.98
N GLY A 299 -19.42 14.09 5.91
CA GLY A 299 -19.70 13.29 7.09
C GLY A 299 -19.03 13.77 8.38
N PRO A 300 -19.15 13.00 9.49
CA PRO A 300 -18.85 13.47 10.85
C PRO A 300 -17.41 13.97 11.05
N SER A 301 -16.44 13.43 10.31
CA SER A 301 -15.05 13.87 10.34
C SER A 301 -14.87 15.27 9.73
N ALA A 302 -15.53 15.52 8.59
CA ALA A 302 -15.52 16.83 7.94
C ALA A 302 -16.25 17.88 8.79
N ASP A 303 -17.35 17.51 9.44
CA ASP A 303 -18.14 18.42 10.29
C ASP A 303 -17.35 18.92 11.50
N LYS A 304 -16.39 18.14 12.00
CA LYS A 304 -15.49 18.53 13.10
C LYS A 304 -14.41 19.55 12.68
N ILE A 305 -14.24 19.83 11.39
CA ILE A 305 -13.22 20.76 10.91
C ILE A 305 -13.62 22.20 11.25
N LYS A 306 -12.76 22.86 12.05
CA LYS A 306 -12.99 24.23 12.55
C LYS A 306 -13.17 25.25 11.41
N PRO A 307 -14.03 26.27 11.58
CA PRO A 307 -14.25 27.31 10.56
C PRO A 307 -12.97 28.04 10.12
N ALA A 308 -12.04 28.26 11.04
CA ALA A 308 -10.75 28.88 10.73
C ALA A 308 -9.91 28.07 9.73
N ILE A 309 -9.92 26.73 9.84
CA ILE A 309 -9.21 25.84 8.92
C ILE A 309 -9.85 25.88 7.53
N ARG A 310 -11.20 25.91 7.47
CA ARG A 310 -11.94 26.04 6.19
C ARG A 310 -11.57 27.32 5.47
N LYS A 311 -11.55 28.44 6.20
CA LYS A 311 -11.13 29.75 5.70
C LYS A 311 -9.69 29.75 5.21
N ALA A 312 -8.75 29.22 6.01
CA ALA A 312 -7.34 29.13 5.61
C ALA A 312 -7.15 28.31 4.32
N ARG A 313 -7.90 27.21 4.19
CA ARG A 313 -7.94 26.39 2.96
C ARG A 313 -8.48 27.17 1.77
N ASP A 314 -9.57 27.92 1.93
CA ASP A 314 -10.16 28.70 0.84
C ASP A 314 -9.21 29.83 0.37
N GLU A 315 -8.60 30.55 1.32
CA GLU A 315 -7.61 31.60 1.04
C GLU A 315 -6.37 31.05 0.33
N ALA A 316 -5.86 29.89 0.77
CA ALA A 316 -4.72 29.23 0.13
C ALA A 316 -5.07 28.76 -1.29
N LEU A 317 -6.28 28.22 -1.52
CA LEU A 317 -6.73 27.82 -2.87
C LEU A 317 -6.82 29.00 -3.82
N GLU A 318 -7.44 30.08 -3.36
CA GLU A 318 -7.60 31.31 -4.13
C GLU A 318 -6.23 31.93 -4.45
N LEU A 319 -5.27 31.85 -3.54
CA LEU A 319 -3.92 32.33 -3.77
C LEU A 319 -3.19 31.55 -4.86
N LEU A 320 -3.32 30.23 -4.89
CA LEU A 320 -2.64 29.38 -5.87
C LEU A 320 -3.22 29.50 -7.28
N LYS A 321 -4.45 30.03 -7.44
CA LYS A 321 -5.13 30.29 -8.72
C LYS A 321 -4.93 29.15 -9.72
N LEU A 322 -5.30 27.94 -9.30
CA LEU A 322 -5.21 26.74 -10.15
C LEU A 322 -6.42 26.58 -11.07
N SER A 323 -7.42 27.46 -10.97
CA SER A 323 -8.55 27.55 -11.89
C SER A 323 -8.09 28.05 -13.26
N GLY A 324 -8.06 27.16 -14.26
CA GLY A 324 -7.85 27.51 -15.68
C GLY A 324 -6.48 27.17 -16.28
N THR A 325 -5.55 26.58 -15.52
CA THR A 325 -4.30 26.01 -16.06
C THR A 325 -4.00 24.72 -15.31
N SER A 326 -3.83 23.62 -16.03
CA SER A 326 -3.59 22.32 -15.38
C SER A 326 -2.24 22.32 -14.65
N TRP A 327 -2.10 21.54 -13.57
CA TRP A 327 -0.81 21.43 -12.88
C TRP A 327 0.34 20.99 -13.80
N PRO A 328 0.16 20.02 -14.72
CA PRO A 328 1.16 19.69 -15.73
C PRO A 328 1.56 20.89 -16.61
N GLU A 329 0.61 21.74 -17.00
CA GLU A 329 0.91 22.95 -17.77
C GLU A 329 1.74 23.94 -16.94
N LYS A 330 1.45 24.13 -15.65
CA LYS A 330 2.27 24.98 -14.77
C LYS A 330 3.70 24.47 -14.66
N LEU A 331 3.90 23.17 -14.47
CA LEU A 331 5.23 22.54 -14.47
C LEU A 331 5.96 22.74 -15.80
N SER A 332 5.25 22.63 -16.94
CA SER A 332 5.83 22.84 -18.26
C SER A 332 6.25 24.30 -18.51
N LYS A 333 5.56 25.26 -17.86
CA LYS A 333 5.85 26.70 -17.92
C LYS A 333 6.91 27.14 -16.88
N ALA A 334 7.79 26.23 -16.49
CA ALA A 334 8.91 26.45 -15.58
C ALA A 334 8.54 26.79 -14.12
N TRP A 335 7.37 26.37 -13.63
CA TRP A 335 7.13 26.41 -12.18
C TRP A 335 8.12 25.50 -11.45
N HIS A 336 8.79 26.03 -10.42
CA HIS A 336 9.72 25.30 -9.58
C HIS A 336 9.65 25.83 -8.13
N PRO A 337 9.83 24.97 -7.11
CA PRO A 337 9.82 25.41 -5.70
C PRO A 337 10.77 26.57 -5.38
N ASP A 338 11.91 26.66 -6.08
CA ASP A 338 12.90 27.74 -5.88
C ASP A 338 12.48 29.10 -6.46
N ALA A 339 11.55 29.10 -7.42
CA ALA A 339 11.08 30.30 -8.10
C ALA A 339 9.72 30.80 -7.57
N CYS A 340 9.08 30.05 -6.68
CA CYS A 340 7.77 30.40 -6.14
C CYS A 340 7.85 31.56 -5.13
N SER A 341 6.79 32.34 -5.02
CA SER A 341 6.70 33.38 -3.99
C SER A 341 6.54 32.77 -2.60
N LYS A 342 6.96 33.52 -1.56
CA LYS A 342 6.77 33.11 -0.15
C LYS A 342 5.32 32.77 0.16
N LYS A 343 4.37 33.54 -0.38
CA LYS A 343 2.94 33.31 -0.18
C LYS A 343 2.44 32.02 -0.84
N GLU A 344 2.94 31.69 -2.03
CA GLU A 344 2.61 30.42 -2.69
C GLU A 344 3.14 29.23 -1.89
N LYS A 345 4.39 29.31 -1.40
CA LYS A 345 4.95 28.31 -0.50
C LYS A 345 4.06 28.11 0.74
N GLU A 346 3.71 29.19 1.43
CA GLU A 346 2.85 29.15 2.62
C GLU A 346 1.46 28.55 2.31
N ALA A 347 0.88 28.86 1.16
CA ALA A 347 -0.38 28.28 0.71
C ALA A 347 -0.27 26.76 0.47
N PHE A 348 0.79 26.31 -0.19
CA PHE A 348 1.02 24.88 -0.39
C PHE A 348 1.27 24.14 0.94
N GLU A 349 2.05 24.71 1.86
CA GLU A 349 2.31 24.13 3.18
C GLU A 349 1.01 24.05 4.01
N CYS A 350 0.18 25.11 3.98
CA CYS A 350 -1.14 25.14 4.62
C CYS A 350 -2.04 24.03 4.07
N LEU A 351 -2.20 23.94 2.75
CA LEU A 351 -3.04 22.92 2.13
C LEU A 351 -2.54 21.50 2.39
N THR A 352 -1.22 21.31 2.42
CA THR A 352 -0.61 20.02 2.77
C THR A 352 -0.93 19.63 4.21
N ALA A 353 -0.82 20.57 5.15
CA ALA A 353 -1.15 20.33 6.54
C ALA A 353 -2.63 19.95 6.72
N ILE A 354 -3.53 20.66 6.04
CA ILE A 354 -4.97 20.39 6.07
C ILE A 354 -5.30 19.04 5.44
N TYR A 355 -4.71 18.73 4.28
CA TYR A 355 -4.90 17.44 3.63
C TYR A 355 -4.51 16.28 4.55
N LEU A 356 -3.30 16.36 5.13
CA LEU A 356 -2.75 15.30 5.95
C LEU A 356 -3.42 15.18 7.32
N ALA A 357 -3.82 16.28 7.96
CA ALA A 357 -4.38 16.25 9.30
C ALA A 357 -5.92 16.13 9.33
N CYS A 358 -6.63 16.57 8.30
CA CYS A 358 -8.10 16.60 8.29
C CYS A 358 -8.74 15.62 7.30
N VAL A 359 -8.08 15.31 6.19
CA VAL A 359 -8.67 14.45 5.13
C VAL A 359 -8.22 13.00 5.25
N THR A 360 -7.02 12.75 5.80
CA THR A 360 -6.43 11.40 5.92
C THR A 360 -7.34 10.34 6.56
N PRO A 361 -8.16 10.62 7.60
CA PRO A 361 -9.05 9.60 8.18
C PRO A 361 -10.15 9.13 7.22
N ASN A 362 -10.49 9.94 6.21
CA ASN A 362 -11.58 9.67 5.29
C ASN A 362 -11.14 8.72 4.15
N ARG A 363 -12.09 8.21 3.37
CA ARG A 363 -11.80 7.31 2.22
C ARG A 363 -10.77 7.89 1.26
N ASP A 364 -10.84 9.20 0.99
CA ASP A 364 -9.97 9.90 0.03
C ASP A 364 -8.66 10.41 0.66
N GLY A 365 -8.42 10.07 1.92
CA GLY A 365 -7.19 10.40 2.62
C GLY A 365 -5.94 9.78 2.00
N ASN A 366 -4.81 10.47 2.13
CA ASN A 366 -3.53 10.06 1.56
C ASN A 366 -3.11 8.64 2.02
N PRO A 367 -2.76 7.73 1.09
CA PRO A 367 -2.48 6.33 1.44
C PRO A 367 -1.22 6.15 2.28
N VAL A 368 -0.19 6.99 2.08
CA VAL A 368 1.07 6.94 2.84
C VAL A 368 0.85 7.47 4.27
N ALA A 369 0.05 8.53 4.41
CA ALA A 369 -0.37 9.05 5.70
C ALA A 369 -1.19 8.03 6.49
N LYS A 370 -2.18 7.38 5.84
CA LYS A 370 -2.95 6.27 6.46
C LYS A 370 -2.05 5.14 6.94
N PHE A 371 -1.05 4.77 6.14
CA PHE A 371 -0.08 3.76 6.52
C PHE A 371 0.70 4.17 7.78
N HIS A 372 1.30 5.35 7.80
CA HIS A 372 2.13 5.77 8.94
C HIS A 372 1.34 6.04 10.21
N LEU A 373 0.23 6.78 10.12
CA LEU A 373 -0.65 7.05 11.26
C LEU A 373 -1.30 5.77 11.77
N GLY A 374 -1.71 4.86 10.87
CA GLY A 374 -2.17 3.51 11.20
C GLY A 374 -1.08 2.62 11.82
N ASN A 375 0.20 2.98 11.67
CA ASN A 375 1.31 2.33 12.39
C ASN A 375 1.69 3.08 13.68
N GLY A 376 0.87 4.03 14.13
CA GLY A 376 1.09 4.76 15.39
C GLY A 376 2.03 5.96 15.30
N ALA A 377 2.36 6.42 14.09
CA ALA A 377 3.20 7.60 13.93
C ALA A 377 2.42 8.89 14.21
N LYS A 378 3.16 9.93 14.53
CA LYS A 378 2.68 11.31 14.64
C LYS A 378 3.08 12.10 13.38
N LEU A 379 2.15 12.88 12.83
CA LEU A 379 2.47 13.82 11.75
C LEU A 379 3.39 14.94 12.29
N HIS A 380 4.66 14.92 11.92
CA HIS A 380 5.69 15.67 12.64
C HIS A 380 6.10 16.98 11.96
N GLN A 381 6.43 16.93 10.67
CA GLN A 381 6.97 18.08 9.95
C GLN A 381 6.65 17.98 8.45
N ILE A 382 6.27 19.10 7.84
CA ILE A 382 6.11 19.24 6.39
C ILE A 382 7.38 19.89 5.83
N ASN A 383 7.90 19.33 4.75
CA ASN A 383 9.18 19.72 4.16
C ASN A 383 8.97 20.27 2.76
N TRP A 384 9.20 21.58 2.61
CA TRP A 384 9.26 22.24 1.31
C TRP A 384 10.50 21.80 0.54
N ALA A 385 10.37 21.61 -0.78
CA ALA A 385 11.46 21.17 -1.66
C ALA A 385 12.16 19.88 -1.19
N GLY A 386 11.40 18.95 -0.61
CA GLY A 386 11.90 17.68 -0.12
C GLY A 386 12.23 16.68 -1.25
N ASP A 387 11.44 16.66 -2.33
CA ASP A 387 11.69 15.83 -3.51
C ASP A 387 11.50 16.64 -4.82
N LEU A 388 12.61 17.08 -5.39
CA LEU A 388 12.63 17.84 -6.65
C LEU A 388 12.68 16.94 -7.90
N SER A 389 12.50 15.62 -7.74
CA SER A 389 12.35 14.73 -8.88
C SER A 389 11.10 15.08 -9.70
N LYS A 390 11.08 14.68 -10.98
CA LYS A 390 9.89 14.84 -11.84
C LYS A 390 8.64 14.23 -11.19
N ASN A 391 8.77 13.13 -10.46
CA ASN A 391 7.66 12.49 -9.78
C ASN A 391 7.21 13.28 -8.55
N GLY A 392 8.14 13.73 -7.69
CA GLY A 392 7.83 14.55 -6.51
C GLY A 392 7.15 15.88 -6.87
N LEU A 393 7.63 16.56 -7.92
CA LEU A 393 6.98 17.78 -8.43
C LEU A 393 5.56 17.52 -8.95
N ARG A 394 5.37 16.41 -9.68
CA ARG A 394 4.05 16.03 -10.21
C ARG A 394 3.06 15.67 -9.11
N GLN A 395 3.48 14.87 -8.12
CA GLN A 395 2.59 14.33 -7.09
C GLN A 395 2.27 15.33 -5.97
N SER A 396 3.24 16.12 -5.54
CA SER A 396 3.14 16.94 -4.33
C SER A 396 3.85 18.29 -4.41
N ALA A 397 4.12 18.83 -5.60
CA ALA A 397 4.84 20.10 -5.76
C ALA A 397 6.21 20.11 -5.05
N GLY A 398 6.82 18.93 -4.91
CA GLY A 398 8.09 18.73 -4.22
C GLY A 398 8.01 18.70 -2.70
N LEU A 399 6.81 18.76 -2.10
CA LEU A 399 6.63 18.57 -0.67
C LEU A 399 6.83 17.10 -0.26
N MET A 400 7.50 16.92 0.88
CA MET A 400 7.59 15.67 1.61
C MET A 400 7.15 15.88 3.07
N VAL A 401 7.04 14.80 3.82
CA VAL A 401 6.60 14.85 5.22
C VAL A 401 7.41 13.90 6.09
N ASN A 402 7.74 14.31 7.30
CA ASN A 402 8.24 13.41 8.34
C ASN A 402 7.09 12.95 9.23
N TYR A 403 6.96 11.63 9.40
CA TYR A 403 6.17 11.02 10.46
C TYR A 403 7.11 10.55 11.57
N LEU A 404 6.85 10.97 12.82
CA LEU A 404 7.66 10.61 13.98
C LEU A 404 7.07 9.38 14.66
N TYR A 405 7.91 8.39 14.93
CA TYR A 405 7.57 7.20 15.72
C TYR A 405 8.11 7.37 17.14
N ASP A 406 7.22 7.72 18.06
CA ASP A 406 7.50 7.65 19.49
C ASP A 406 7.17 6.24 19.99
N LEU A 407 8.20 5.42 20.23
CA LEU A 407 8.04 4.00 20.55
C LEU A 407 7.16 3.75 21.77
N ALA A 408 7.09 4.69 22.71
CA ALA A 408 6.26 4.59 23.91
C ALA A 408 4.78 4.89 23.64
N SER A 409 4.46 5.72 22.64
CA SER A 409 3.09 6.16 22.33
C SER A 409 2.51 5.55 21.06
N VAL A 410 3.27 4.71 20.34
CA VAL A 410 2.84 4.10 19.06
C VAL A 410 1.47 3.40 19.16
N GLU A 411 1.21 2.66 20.24
CA GLU A 411 -0.06 1.95 20.42
C GLU A 411 -1.22 2.92 20.71
N GLU A 412 -1.02 3.91 21.57
CA GLU A 412 -2.01 4.95 21.86
C GLU A 412 -2.35 5.78 20.61
N ASN A 413 -1.33 6.17 19.85
CA ASN A 413 -1.49 6.93 18.61
C ASN A 413 -2.26 6.12 17.56
N HIS A 414 -2.02 4.81 17.49
CA HIS A 414 -2.76 3.90 16.60
C HIS A 414 -4.25 3.88 16.96
N GLU A 415 -4.58 3.70 18.24
CA GLU A 415 -5.97 3.69 18.71
C GLU A 415 -6.68 5.01 18.40
N GLN A 416 -6.03 6.16 18.62
CA GLN A 416 -6.60 7.46 18.24
C GLN A 416 -6.90 7.55 16.74
N PHE A 417 -5.98 7.07 15.89
CA PHE A 417 -6.19 7.06 14.44
C PHE A 417 -7.34 6.15 14.00
N VAL A 418 -7.51 4.98 14.64
CA VAL A 418 -8.65 4.08 14.39
C VAL A 418 -9.98 4.77 14.70
N HIS A 419 -10.01 5.67 15.70
CA HIS A 419 -11.18 6.49 16.03
C HIS A 419 -11.30 7.77 15.17
N GLY A 420 -10.43 7.94 14.17
CA GLY A 420 -10.44 9.06 13.24
C GLY A 420 -9.73 10.33 13.73
N GLU A 421 -8.94 10.23 14.80
CA GLU A 421 -8.17 11.35 15.35
C GLU A 421 -6.70 11.29 14.92
N ILE A 422 -6.14 12.41 14.51
CA ILE A 422 -4.73 12.49 14.07
C ILE A 422 -3.92 13.30 15.05
N ILE A 423 -2.84 12.70 15.53
CA ILE A 423 -1.85 13.40 16.32
C ILE A 423 -0.84 14.06 15.39
N TYR A 424 -0.68 15.36 15.54
CA TYR A 424 0.29 16.16 14.79
C TYR A 424 1.08 17.09 15.72
N SER A 425 2.24 17.56 15.25
CA SER A 425 3.08 18.50 15.99
C SER A 425 2.49 19.91 16.02
N ARG A 426 2.98 20.75 16.93
CA ARG A 426 2.60 22.17 16.97
C ARG A 426 2.99 22.91 15.69
N SER A 427 4.09 22.55 15.04
CA SER A 427 4.51 23.18 13.78
C SER A 427 3.51 22.90 12.66
N VAL A 428 3.01 21.67 12.54
CA VAL A 428 1.96 21.32 11.58
C VAL A 428 0.66 22.05 11.91
N GLY A 429 0.28 22.12 13.20
CA GLY A 429 -0.91 22.85 13.64
C GLY A 429 -0.90 24.34 13.26
N ARG A 430 0.26 25.00 13.31
CA ARG A 430 0.41 26.41 12.90
C ARG A 430 0.19 26.61 11.40
N LEU A 431 0.54 25.65 10.56
CA LEU A 431 0.33 25.75 9.10
C LEU A 431 -1.15 25.77 8.71
N MET A 432 -2.03 25.15 9.50
CA MET A 432 -3.48 25.12 9.24
C MET A 432 -4.23 26.34 9.77
N ASN A 433 -3.56 27.17 10.55
CA ASN A 433 -4.10 28.41 11.11
C ASN A 433 -3.00 29.47 11.13
N PRO A 434 -2.49 29.87 9.93
CA PRO A 434 -1.33 30.73 9.76
C PRO A 434 -1.54 32.17 10.21
#